data_AF-A0A376B5U0-F1
#
_entry.id   AF-A0A376B5U0-F1
#
_cell.length_a   1.000
_cell.length_b   1.000
_cell.length_c   1.000
_cell.angle_alpha   90.00
_cell.angle_beta   90.00
_cell.angle_gamma   90.00
#
_symmetry.space_group_name_H-M   'P 1'
#
loop_
_entity.id
_entity.type
_entity.pdbx_description
1 polymer ?
#
loop_
_entity_poly.entity_id
_entity_poly.type
_entity_poly.pdbx_seq_one_letter_code
_entity_poly.pdbx_strand_id
1 'polypeptide(L)'
;MPPKKSLNAKKFTREYKLKEIQRNLTRKSRLKKQYLKALKEEGYAIPQNTESDEHLDGKNTATAKLTGRDRKVIKRQNSELKYEEKKKLKQERLYKKRQDREFKREKELNRIKEIKSKHQTKIDRREKLAQRTKTGQPLMGPRIEDLLNKIKNDDTYTN
;
A
#
# COMPACT_ATOMS: atom_id res chain seq x y z
N MET A 1 26.68 -14.41 -24.48
CA MET A 1 27.01 -13.15 -23.77
C MET A 1 26.36 -13.15 -22.39
N PRO A 2 27.08 -12.89 -21.29
CA PRO A 2 26.47 -12.85 -19.96
C PRO A 2 25.62 -11.58 -19.75
N PRO A 3 24.52 -11.66 -18.98
CA PRO A 3 23.59 -10.55 -18.79
C PRO A 3 24.24 -9.42 -17.97
N LYS A 4 24.08 -8.18 -18.46
CA LYS A 4 24.55 -6.96 -17.79
C LYS A 4 23.83 -6.81 -16.45
N LYS A 5 24.52 -7.07 -15.33
CA LYS A 5 24.00 -6.87 -13.96
C LYS A 5 23.52 -5.42 -13.82
N SER A 6 22.26 -5.21 -13.43
CA SER A 6 21.70 -3.88 -13.25
C SER A 6 22.48 -3.15 -12.14
N LEU A 7 22.99 -1.96 -12.46
CA LEU A 7 23.82 -1.13 -11.56
C LEU A 7 23.12 -0.76 -10.22
N ASN A 8 21.81 -1.03 -10.12
CA ASN A 8 20.98 -0.69 -8.96
C ASN A 8 20.84 -1.81 -7.92
N ALA A 9 21.30 -3.04 -8.18
CA ALA A 9 21.17 -4.14 -7.21
C ALA A 9 21.89 -3.89 -5.88
N LYS A 10 22.94 -3.06 -5.89
CA LYS A 10 23.72 -2.70 -4.69
C LYS A 10 23.07 -1.63 -3.82
N LYS A 11 22.04 -0.92 -4.29
CA LYS A 11 21.43 0.23 -3.59
C LYS A 11 20.46 -0.16 -2.47
N PHE A 12 20.05 -1.44 -2.40
CA PHE A 12 19.07 -1.90 -1.42
C PHE A 12 19.63 -2.89 -0.39
N THR A 13 20.94 -3.15 -0.42
CA THR A 13 21.59 -3.97 0.61
C THR A 13 21.62 -3.23 1.94
N ARG A 14 21.63 -3.99 3.05
CA ARG A 14 21.70 -3.43 4.41
C ARG A 14 22.94 -2.56 4.60
N GLU A 15 24.08 -3.03 4.09
CA GLU A 15 25.36 -2.32 4.15
C GLU A 15 25.34 -0.99 3.40
N TYR A 16 24.74 -0.97 2.21
CA TYR A 16 24.59 0.27 1.44
C TYR A 16 23.74 1.29 2.21
N LYS A 17 22.61 0.86 2.78
CA LYS A 17 21.75 1.73 3.59
C LYS A 17 22.47 2.26 4.84
N LEU A 18 23.26 1.42 5.53
CA LEU A 18 24.07 1.86 6.68
C LEU A 18 25.10 2.93 6.27
N LYS A 19 25.79 2.71 5.15
CA LYS A 19 26.76 3.68 4.62
C LYS A 19 26.10 4.98 4.19
N GLU A 20 24.89 4.90 3.62
CA GLU A 20 24.10 6.07 3.24
C GLU A 20 23.61 6.87 4.45
N ILE A 21 23.17 6.19 5.52
CA ILE A 21 22.82 6.83 6.81
C ILE A 21 24.03 7.58 7.37
N GLN A 22 25.20 6.95 7.43
CA GLN A 22 26.43 7.61 7.89
C GLN A 22 26.80 8.81 7.03
N ARG A 23 26.66 8.70 5.70
CA ARG A 23 26.90 9.81 4.77
C ARG A 23 25.92 10.97 4.98
N ASN A 24 24.67 10.66 5.27
CA ASN A 24 23.65 11.68 5.57
C ASN A 24 23.88 12.36 6.91
N LEU A 25 24.29 11.61 7.95
CA LEU A 25 24.63 12.17 9.26
C LEU A 25 25.82 13.13 9.18
N THR A 26 26.89 12.72 8.48
CA THR A 26 28.07 13.58 8.27
C THR A 26 27.72 14.83 7.45
N ARG A 27 26.89 14.69 6.40
CA ARG A 27 26.38 15.82 5.61
C ARG A 27 25.55 16.78 6.46
N LYS A 28 24.63 16.27 7.30
CA LYS A 28 23.81 17.07 8.21
C LYS A 28 24.67 17.85 9.21
N SER A 29 25.69 17.21 9.78
CA SER A 29 26.65 17.87 10.67
C SER A 29 27.40 19.00 9.95
N ARG A 30 27.89 18.76 8.73
CA ARG A 30 28.58 19.77 7.93
C ARG A 30 27.68 20.96 7.60
N LEU A 31 26.43 20.72 7.19
CA LEU A 31 25.45 21.77 6.91
C LEU A 31 25.11 22.58 8.17
N LYS A 32 24.92 21.92 9.32
CA LYS A 32 24.68 22.60 10.61
C LYS A 32 25.85 23.54 10.94
N LYS A 33 27.09 23.09 10.79
CA LYS A 33 28.29 23.93 11.02
C LYS A 33 28.36 25.11 10.06
N GLN A 34 28.08 24.89 8.77
CA GLN A 34 28.07 25.96 7.76
C GLN A 34 26.99 27.00 8.06
N TYR A 35 25.79 26.56 8.42
CA TYR A 35 24.68 27.43 8.80
C TYR A 35 25.02 28.29 10.02
N LEU A 36 25.59 27.69 11.08
CA LEU A 36 26.00 28.44 12.28
C LEU A 36 27.12 29.44 11.99
N LYS A 37 28.02 29.13 11.04
CA LYS A 37 29.07 30.05 10.58
C LYS A 37 28.48 31.23 9.81
N ALA A 38 27.53 30.98 8.91
CA ALA A 38 26.84 32.01 8.15
C ALA A 38 26.03 32.95 9.08
N LEU A 39 25.28 32.41 10.05
CA LEU A 39 24.58 33.23 11.05
C LEU A 39 25.51 34.15 11.84
N LYS A 40 26.71 33.65 12.18
CA LYS A 40 27.74 34.43 12.87
C LYS A 40 28.31 35.54 11.98
N GLU A 41 28.49 35.27 10.69
CA GLU A 41 29.01 36.24 9.71
C GLU A 41 27.98 37.34 9.40
N GLU A 42 26.69 37.00 9.37
CA GLU A 42 25.56 37.92 9.17
C GLU A 42 25.17 38.70 10.44
N GLY A 43 25.85 38.46 11.56
CA GLY A 43 25.63 39.18 12.83
C GLY A 43 24.37 38.76 13.59
N TYR A 44 23.69 37.70 13.17
CA TYR A 44 22.53 37.15 13.87
C TYR A 44 22.95 36.38 15.13
N ALA A 45 22.08 36.40 16.14
CA ALA A 45 22.30 35.64 17.36
C ALA A 45 22.33 34.14 17.05
N ILE A 46 23.48 33.51 17.31
CA ILE A 46 23.61 32.06 17.23
C ILE A 46 22.63 31.46 18.24
N PRO A 47 21.76 30.51 17.84
CA PRO A 47 20.96 29.76 18.81
C PRO A 47 21.93 29.14 19.82
N GLN A 48 21.97 29.69 21.04
CA GLN A 48 22.72 29.07 22.13
C GLN A 48 22.17 27.65 22.28
N ASN A 49 23.06 26.68 22.49
CA ASN A 49 22.72 25.27 22.62
C ASN A 49 21.91 25.02 23.91
N THR A 50 20.71 25.60 24.02
CA THR A 50 19.92 25.48 25.25
C THR A 50 19.11 24.20 25.29
N GLU A 51 18.95 23.44 24.20
CA GLU A 51 17.99 22.31 24.21
C GLU A 51 18.32 21.12 23.28
N SER A 52 19.59 20.77 23.01
CA SER A 52 19.85 19.59 22.14
C SER A 52 21.04 18.69 22.45
N ASP A 53 21.46 18.63 23.72
CA ASP A 53 22.13 17.43 24.26
C ASP A 53 21.19 16.58 25.15
N GLU A 54 19.91 16.96 25.29
CA GLU A 54 18.96 16.21 26.14
C GLU A 54 18.29 15.00 25.46
N HIS A 55 18.50 14.80 24.17
CA HIS A 55 17.83 13.69 23.46
C HIS A 55 18.79 12.94 22.57
N LEU A 56 19.64 12.10 23.18
CA LEU A 56 19.84 10.71 22.73
C LEU A 56 20.55 9.80 23.75
N ASP A 57 20.59 10.15 25.03
CA ASP A 57 20.67 9.15 26.10
C ASP A 57 19.44 9.31 27.01
N GLY A 58 18.32 8.76 26.55
CA GLY A 58 17.07 8.63 27.30
C GLY A 58 17.20 7.68 28.49
N LYS A 59 18.09 8.00 29.44
CA LYS A 59 18.10 7.48 30.80
C LYS A 59 17.56 8.57 31.72
N ASN A 60 16.24 8.67 31.72
CA ASN A 60 15.39 9.25 32.75
C ASN A 60 16.15 9.70 34.01
N THR A 61 16.34 10.99 34.18
CA THR A 61 16.87 11.62 35.41
C THR A 61 15.98 11.36 36.63
N ALA A 62 14.71 10.97 36.43
CA ALA A 62 13.82 10.45 37.48
C ALA A 62 14.13 9.00 37.92
N THR A 63 14.88 8.20 37.13
CA THR A 63 15.21 6.80 37.47
C THR A 63 16.54 6.65 38.21
N ALA A 64 17.29 7.73 38.39
CA ALA A 64 18.56 7.73 39.11
C ALA A 64 18.40 7.41 40.61
N LYS A 65 17.17 7.53 41.17
CA LYS A 65 16.85 7.25 42.58
C LYS A 65 16.02 5.98 42.82
N LEU A 66 15.75 5.17 41.78
CA LEU A 66 14.98 3.93 41.93
C LEU A 66 15.89 2.77 42.33
N THR A 67 15.48 1.97 43.31
CA THR A 67 16.22 0.79 43.72
C THR A 67 16.27 -0.22 42.56
N GLY A 68 17.26 -1.13 42.57
CA GLY A 68 17.36 -2.18 41.55
C GLY A 68 16.09 -3.04 41.42
N ARG A 69 15.28 -3.11 42.48
CA ARG A 69 14.00 -3.82 42.52
C ARG A 69 12.92 -3.11 41.70
N ASP A 70 12.81 -1.79 41.84
CA ASP A 70 11.79 -0.99 41.14
C ASP A 70 12.03 -0.95 39.63
N ARG A 71 13.31 -0.86 39.22
CA ARG A 71 13.69 -0.96 37.79
C ARG A 71 13.27 -2.28 37.16
N LYS A 72 13.30 -3.38 37.92
CA LYS A 72 12.88 -4.71 37.45
C LYS A 72 11.36 -4.81 37.29
N VAL A 73 10.60 -4.20 38.21
CA VAL A 73 9.12 -4.13 38.13
C VAL A 73 8.69 -3.32 36.92
N ILE A 74 9.23 -2.11 36.73
CA ILE A 74 8.93 -1.24 35.58
C ILE A 74 9.28 -1.94 34.25
N LYS A 75 10.42 -2.65 34.20
CA LYS A 75 10.80 -3.41 33.00
C LYS A 75 9.82 -4.54 32.70
N ARG A 76 9.31 -5.24 33.72
CA ARG A 76 8.30 -6.30 33.56
C ARG A 76 6.98 -5.73 33.05
N GLN A 77 6.46 -4.68 33.68
CA GLN A 77 5.24 -4.00 33.24
C GLN A 77 5.36 -3.50 31.80
N ASN A 78 6.47 -2.85 31.45
CA ASN A 78 6.71 -2.41 30.07
C ASN A 78 6.84 -3.57 29.08
N SER A 79 7.37 -4.72 29.50
CA SER A 79 7.45 -5.91 28.65
C SER A 79 6.10 -6.57 28.43
N GLU A 80 5.23 -6.56 29.44
CA GLU A 80 3.85 -7.05 29.39
C GLU A 80 3.01 -6.18 28.46
N LEU A 81 3.07 -4.85 28.61
CA LEU A 81 2.39 -3.91 27.71
C LEU A 81 2.81 -4.12 26.24
N LYS A 82 4.12 -4.22 25.98
CA LYS A 82 4.65 -4.51 24.63
C LYS A 82 4.20 -5.86 24.09
N TYR A 83 4.02 -6.86 24.96
CA TYR A 83 3.54 -8.18 24.56
C TYR A 83 2.06 -8.13 24.17
N GLU A 84 1.23 -7.42 24.95
CA GLU A 84 -0.18 -7.23 24.64
C GLU A 84 -0.39 -6.44 23.34
N GLU A 85 0.38 -5.36 23.13
CA GLU A 85 0.38 -4.60 21.87
C GLU A 85 0.71 -5.50 20.68
N LYS A 86 1.76 -6.32 20.78
CA LYS A 86 2.12 -7.28 19.73
C LYS A 86 1.03 -8.32 19.48
N LYS A 87 0.35 -8.78 20.54
CA LYS A 87 -0.76 -9.73 20.44
C LYS A 87 -1.94 -9.10 19.69
N LYS A 88 -2.33 -7.87 20.02
CA LYS A 88 -3.38 -7.11 19.33
C LYS A 88 -3.02 -6.88 17.86
N LEU A 89 -1.80 -6.41 17.58
CA LEU A 89 -1.33 -6.19 16.21
C LEU A 89 -1.34 -7.49 15.38
N LYS A 90 -0.98 -8.63 15.99
CA LYS A 90 -1.06 -9.93 15.32
C LYS A 90 -2.50 -10.31 15.00
N GLN A 91 -3.44 -10.09 15.91
CA GLN A 91 -4.87 -10.33 15.68
C GLN A 91 -5.41 -9.46 14.54
N GLU A 92 -5.10 -8.16 14.53
CA GLU A 92 -5.50 -7.25 13.47
C GLU A 92 -4.96 -7.66 12.09
N ARG A 93 -3.68 -8.08 12.03
CA ARG A 93 -3.08 -8.58 10.79
C ARG A 93 -3.77 -9.84 10.27
N LEU A 94 -4.13 -10.76 11.17
CA LEU A 94 -4.85 -11.98 10.80
C LEU A 94 -6.26 -11.65 10.31
N TYR A 95 -6.95 -10.71 10.97
CA TYR A 95 -8.27 -10.25 10.58
C TYR A 95 -8.26 -9.59 9.19
N LYS A 96 -7.35 -8.63 8.95
CA LYS A 96 -7.18 -8.00 7.62
C LYS A 96 -6.86 -9.04 6.54
N LYS A 97 -5.95 -9.97 6.81
CA LYS A 97 -5.63 -11.05 5.87
C LYS A 97 -6.82 -11.94 5.56
N ARG A 98 -7.71 -12.17 6.54
CA ARG A 98 -8.96 -12.90 6.33
C ARG A 98 -9.93 -12.11 5.45
N GLN A 99 -10.17 -10.83 5.77
CA GLN A 99 -11.01 -9.95 4.96
C GLN A 99 -10.52 -9.85 3.51
N ASP A 100 -9.21 -9.68 3.30
CA ASP A 100 -8.62 -9.61 1.95
C ASP A 100 -8.86 -10.91 1.17
N ARG A 101 -8.80 -12.06 1.83
CA ARG A 101 -9.07 -13.37 1.21
C ARG A 101 -10.54 -13.51 0.85
N GLU A 102 -11.44 -13.13 1.76
CA GLU A 102 -12.89 -13.18 1.54
C GLU A 102 -13.29 -12.24 0.39
N PHE A 103 -12.78 -11.01 0.39
CA PHE A 103 -13.02 -10.04 -0.68
C PHE A 103 -12.51 -10.54 -2.05
N LYS A 104 -11.30 -11.12 -2.10
CA LYS A 104 -10.77 -11.71 -3.35
C LYS A 104 -11.64 -12.86 -3.85
N ARG A 105 -12.07 -13.75 -2.95
CA ARG A 105 -12.94 -14.88 -3.27
C ARG A 105 -14.28 -14.39 -3.81
N GLU A 106 -14.88 -13.40 -3.19
CA GLU A 106 -16.14 -12.80 -3.64
C GLU A 106 -16.00 -12.18 -5.04
N LYS A 107 -14.93 -11.42 -5.26
CA LYS A 107 -14.64 -10.82 -6.58
C LYS A 107 -14.47 -11.89 -7.66
N GLU A 108 -13.79 -12.99 -7.36
CA GLU A 108 -13.64 -14.12 -8.28
C GLU A 108 -14.98 -14.80 -8.58
N LEU A 109 -15.79 -15.04 -7.55
CA LEU A 109 -17.13 -15.63 -7.73
C LEU A 109 -18.03 -14.73 -8.59
N ASN A 110 -18.01 -13.42 -8.36
CA ASN A 110 -18.78 -12.47 -9.15
C ASN A 110 -18.29 -12.44 -10.60
N ARG A 111 -16.97 -12.45 -10.84
CA ARG A 111 -16.41 -12.54 -12.18
C ARG A 111 -16.83 -13.82 -12.91
N ILE A 112 -16.83 -14.96 -12.22
CA ILE A 112 -17.29 -16.23 -12.80
C ILE A 112 -18.79 -16.16 -13.14
N LYS A 113 -19.62 -15.60 -12.25
CA LYS A 113 -21.06 -15.42 -12.49
C LYS A 113 -21.30 -14.53 -13.73
N GLU A 114 -20.60 -13.42 -13.85
CA GLU A 114 -20.68 -12.53 -15.01
C GLU A 114 -20.27 -13.22 -16.31
N ILE A 115 -19.19 -14.01 -16.29
CA ILE A 115 -18.75 -14.76 -17.47
C ILE A 115 -19.83 -15.78 -17.87
N LYS A 116 -20.39 -16.51 -16.91
CA LYS A 116 -21.46 -17.48 -17.16
C LYS A 116 -22.72 -16.82 -17.71
N SER A 117 -23.16 -15.69 -17.14
CA SER A 117 -24.35 -14.99 -17.63
C SER A 117 -24.13 -14.40 -19.03
N LYS A 118 -22.95 -13.81 -19.30
CA LYS A 118 -22.57 -13.34 -20.64
C LYS A 118 -22.48 -14.47 -21.66
N HIS A 119 -22.04 -15.65 -21.23
CA HIS A 119 -22.00 -16.81 -22.11
C HIS A 119 -23.40 -17.33 -22.43
N GLN A 120 -24.26 -17.45 -21.41
CA GLN A 120 -25.64 -17.90 -21.59
C GLN A 120 -26.41 -16.95 -22.52
N THR A 121 -26.33 -15.64 -22.28
CA THR A 121 -27.00 -14.66 -23.15
C THR A 121 -26.51 -14.71 -24.60
N LYS A 122 -25.24 -15.05 -24.85
CA LYS A 122 -24.71 -15.29 -26.21
C LYS A 122 -25.31 -16.54 -26.85
N ILE A 123 -25.45 -17.63 -26.09
CA ILE A 123 -26.10 -18.86 -26.58
C ILE A 123 -27.55 -18.56 -26.92
N ASP A 124 -28.31 -17.99 -25.99
CA ASP A 124 -29.73 -17.70 -26.18
C ASP A 124 -29.95 -16.77 -27.39
N ARG A 125 -29.10 -15.74 -27.54
CA ARG A 125 -29.14 -14.84 -28.70
C ARG A 125 -28.80 -15.58 -30.00
N ARG A 126 -27.81 -16.46 -29.98
CA ARG A 126 -27.45 -17.27 -31.16
C ARG A 126 -28.60 -18.18 -31.58
N GLU A 127 -29.25 -18.85 -30.63
CA GLU A 127 -30.39 -19.73 -30.88
C GLU A 127 -31.58 -18.97 -31.46
N LYS A 128 -31.92 -17.81 -30.88
CA LYS A 128 -32.98 -16.93 -31.41
C LYS A 128 -32.71 -16.49 -32.85
N LEU A 129 -31.48 -16.08 -33.16
CA LEU A 129 -31.10 -15.60 -34.51
C LEU A 129 -30.90 -16.72 -35.54
N ALA A 130 -30.74 -17.96 -35.08
CA ALA A 130 -30.59 -19.15 -35.93
C ALA A 130 -31.93 -19.71 -36.43
N GLN A 131 -33.07 -19.24 -35.88
CA GLN A 131 -34.40 -19.66 -36.30
C GLN A 131 -34.64 -19.34 -37.79
N ARG A 132 -35.30 -20.27 -38.48
CA ARG A 132 -35.61 -20.18 -39.91
C ARG A 132 -37.09 -20.46 -40.17
N THR A 133 -37.62 -19.90 -41.24
CA THR A 133 -38.97 -20.17 -41.74
C THR A 133 -39.03 -21.54 -42.42
N LYS A 134 -40.25 -22.01 -42.73
CA LYS A 134 -40.47 -23.29 -43.44
C LYS A 134 -39.69 -23.40 -44.75
N THR A 135 -39.47 -22.29 -45.44
CA THR A 135 -38.74 -22.20 -46.71
C THR A 135 -37.23 -22.02 -46.54
N GLY A 136 -36.72 -22.01 -45.31
CA GLY A 136 -35.29 -21.92 -45.00
C GLY A 136 -34.74 -20.49 -44.90
N GLN A 137 -35.57 -19.46 -45.11
CA GLN A 137 -35.18 -18.07 -44.89
C GLN A 137 -34.97 -17.80 -43.39
N PRO A 138 -34.04 -16.90 -43.02
CA PRO A 138 -33.89 -16.52 -41.62
C PRO A 138 -35.17 -15.86 -41.10
N LEU A 139 -35.58 -16.22 -39.89
CA LEU A 139 -36.71 -15.57 -39.25
C LEU A 139 -36.33 -14.11 -38.93
N MET A 140 -37.04 -13.16 -39.55
CA MET A 140 -36.63 -11.75 -39.51
C MET A 140 -36.97 -11.05 -38.19
N GLY A 141 -38.03 -11.46 -37.46
CA GLY A 141 -38.44 -10.83 -36.20
C GLY A 141 -37.31 -10.67 -35.18
N PRO A 142 -36.64 -11.76 -34.76
CA PRO A 142 -35.50 -11.68 -33.84
C PRO A 142 -34.33 -10.82 -34.34
N ARG A 143 -34.12 -10.75 -35.66
CA ARG A 143 -33.06 -9.95 -36.29
C ARG A 143 -33.40 -8.46 -36.31
N ILE A 144 -34.67 -8.13 -36.55
CA ILE A 144 -35.18 -6.76 -36.48
C ILE A 144 -35.09 -6.25 -35.04
N GLU A 145 -35.50 -7.05 -34.05
CA GLU A 145 -35.36 -6.68 -32.64
C GLU A 145 -33.89 -6.42 -32.25
N ASP A 146 -32.96 -7.27 -32.71
CA ASP A 146 -31.52 -7.08 -32.49
C ASP A 146 -31.00 -5.79 -33.13
N LEU A 147 -31.52 -5.40 -34.30
CA LEU A 147 -31.17 -4.17 -34.98
C LEU A 147 -31.74 -2.94 -34.24
N LEU A 148 -33.01 -2.98 -33.86
CA LEU A 148 -33.65 -1.91 -33.10
C LEU A 148 -32.96 -1.70 -31.75
N ASN A 149 -32.54 -2.76 -31.07
CA ASN A 149 -31.78 -2.66 -29.83
C ASN A 149 -30.39 -2.05 -30.03
N LYS A 150 -29.74 -2.25 -31.18
CA LYS A 150 -28.49 -1.55 -31.49
C LYS A 150 -28.73 -0.06 -31.70
N ILE A 151 -29.72 0.29 -32.52
CA ILE A 151 -30.07 1.69 -32.80
C ILE A 151 -30.46 2.43 -31.52
N LYS A 152 -31.24 1.81 -30.62
CA LYS A 152 -31.64 2.40 -29.33
C LYS A 152 -30.47 2.63 -28.37
N ASN A 153 -29.43 1.80 -28.45
CA ASN A 153 -28.26 1.89 -27.58
C ASN A 153 -27.08 2.65 -28.25
N ASP A 154 -27.26 3.09 -29.50
CA ASP A 154 -26.29 3.94 -30.19
C ASP A 154 -26.55 5.39 -29.80
N ASP A 155 -25.63 5.96 -29.02
CA ASP A 155 -25.67 7.35 -28.54
C ASP A 155 -25.67 8.39 -29.68
N THR A 156 -25.37 7.97 -30.92
CA THR A 156 -25.38 8.84 -32.11
C THR A 156 -26.77 9.29 -32.54
N TYR A 157 -27.83 8.57 -32.14
CA TYR A 157 -29.20 8.83 -32.59
C TYR A 157 -30.19 9.15 -31.45
N THR A 158 -29.73 9.11 -30.20
CA THR A 158 -30.54 9.37 -28.99
C THR A 158 -30.15 10.65 -28.24
N ASN A 159 -29.31 11.50 -28.85
CA ASN A 159 -29.03 12.88 -28.39
C ASN A 159 -29.97 13.88 -29.06
#